data_AF-A0A4R6BGL9-F1
#
_entry.id   AF-A0A4R6BGL9-F1
#
_cell.length_a   1.000
_cell.length_b   1.000
_cell.length_c   1.000
_cell.angle_alpha   90.00
_cell.angle_beta   90.00
_cell.angle_gamma   90.00
#
_symmetry.space_group_name_H-M   'P 1'
#
loop_
_entity.id
_entity.type
_entity.pdbx_description
1 polymer ?
#
loop_
_entity_poly.entity_id
_entity_poly.type
_entity_poly.pdbx_seq_one_letter_code
_entity_poly.pdbx_strand_id
1 'polypeptide(L)'
;MKRMIVIVVMIVMMLSVVWLINLKEPEPLTEHQRQTVEQRFPSYKAAEEAVLLQSNEVEGTIGPYFYKLPNQHYFILHLNDFEHHNDGYVNISFLDMDKNGKTTVKLADPFTAKVTDKEKFIDQSWDEKTPAGLLQFKGGIVDRGDNLDEGIMLSDDETRLALHSQLNKGVIRVDSNGLWRDSSNYYKGYQNKTKNYSSTTAALKDINPSGEQVGNLKKGKTIFYIYQQPYGMMSEWMIIPVIKQGEQFEAGKTIQFSFEKQTIKDKQVNTKFTNQIEDVPFTLHINHQKENQLSAKGLSFSIK
;
A
#
# COMPACT_ATOMS: atom_id res chain seq x y z
N MET A 1 -31.68 -3.83 34.49
CA MET A 1 -31.92 -2.85 33.42
C MET A 1 -30.62 -2.17 32.96
N LYS A 2 -29.66 -2.92 32.37
CA LYS A 2 -28.39 -2.37 31.85
C LYS A 2 -27.90 -3.02 30.54
N ARG A 3 -28.76 -3.76 29.83
CA ARG A 3 -28.41 -4.42 28.56
C ARG A 3 -29.28 -4.02 27.37
N MET A 4 -30.20 -3.06 27.53
CA MET A 4 -31.15 -2.67 26.48
C MET A 4 -30.74 -1.41 25.70
N ILE A 5 -29.78 -0.62 26.18
CA ILE A 5 -29.36 0.65 25.51
C ILE A 5 -28.29 0.41 24.45
N VAL A 6 -27.46 -0.63 24.58
CA VAL A 6 -26.39 -0.94 23.61
C VAL A 6 -26.93 -1.47 22.28
N ILE A 7 -28.13 -2.07 22.29
CA ILE A 7 -28.77 -2.63 21.09
C ILE A 7 -29.55 -1.57 20.30
N VAL A 8 -30.11 -0.55 20.95
CA VAL A 8 -30.87 0.50 20.25
C VAL A 8 -29.94 1.42 19.44
N VAL A 9 -28.72 1.70 19.91
CA VAL A 9 -27.74 2.50 19.14
C VAL A 9 -27.20 1.72 17.93
N MET A 10 -26.99 0.40 18.05
CA MET A 10 -26.62 -0.43 16.89
C MET A 10 -27.75 -0.60 15.88
N ILE A 11 -29.01 -0.69 16.33
CA ILE A 11 -30.17 -0.84 15.42
C ILE A 11 -30.48 0.47 14.68
N VAL A 12 -30.31 1.63 15.31
CA VAL A 12 -30.49 2.93 14.63
C VAL A 12 -29.36 3.21 13.63
N MET A 13 -28.14 2.72 13.87
CA MET A 13 -27.05 2.82 12.87
C MET A 13 -27.10 1.73 11.78
N MET A 14 -27.71 0.57 12.04
CA MET A 14 -27.93 -0.45 10.99
C MET A 14 -29.15 -0.16 10.10
N LEU A 15 -30.15 0.59 10.60
CA LEU A 15 -31.36 0.92 9.83
C LEU A 15 -31.15 2.03 8.78
N SER A 16 -30.01 2.73 8.78
CA SER A 16 -29.66 3.68 7.71
C SER A 16 -28.91 3.04 6.53
N VAL A 17 -28.47 1.77 6.65
CA VAL A 17 -27.59 1.13 5.65
C VAL A 17 -28.32 0.14 4.73
N VAL A 18 -29.61 -0.14 4.96
CA VAL A 18 -30.38 -1.03 4.07
C VAL A 18 -31.73 -0.43 3.72
N TRP A 19 -31.74 0.70 2.99
CA TRP A 19 -32.76 0.97 1.97
C TRP A 19 -32.30 2.07 0.99
N LEU A 20 -31.92 1.61 -0.19
CA LEU A 20 -31.86 2.32 -1.46
C LEU A 20 -33.10 3.22 -1.71
N ILE A 21 -32.88 4.35 -2.41
CA ILE A 21 -33.89 5.07 -3.23
C ILE A 21 -34.96 5.84 -2.45
N ASN A 22 -34.58 7.00 -1.89
CA ASN A 22 -35.32 8.26 -2.02
C ASN A 22 -34.55 9.36 -1.29
N LEU A 23 -34.28 10.46 -2.00
CA LEU A 23 -33.71 11.69 -1.46
C LEU A 23 -34.61 12.25 -0.34
N LYS A 24 -34.32 11.89 0.90
CA LYS A 24 -34.58 12.74 2.05
C LYS A 24 -33.25 12.96 2.74
N GLU A 25 -32.87 14.23 2.85
CA GLU A 25 -31.73 14.61 3.68
C GLU A 25 -31.93 14.00 5.07
N PRO A 26 -30.88 13.37 5.65
CA PRO A 26 -30.97 12.80 6.98
C PRO A 26 -31.42 13.88 7.98
N GLU A 27 -32.36 13.54 8.86
CA GLU A 27 -32.83 14.49 9.87
C GLU A 27 -31.66 14.97 10.74
N PRO A 28 -31.58 16.27 11.04
CA PRO A 28 -30.47 16.80 11.83
C PRO A 28 -30.48 16.18 13.22
N LEU A 29 -29.29 15.72 13.66
CA LEU A 29 -29.12 15.14 14.99
C LEU A 29 -29.56 16.11 16.10
N THR A 30 -30.14 15.53 17.15
CA THR A 30 -30.41 16.22 18.41
C THR A 30 -29.11 16.64 19.10
N GLU A 31 -29.16 17.69 19.92
CA GLU A 31 -28.01 18.22 20.65
C GLU A 31 -27.28 17.16 21.50
N HIS A 32 -28.04 16.25 22.13
CA HIS A 32 -27.46 15.16 22.91
C HIS A 32 -26.71 14.14 22.04
N GLN A 33 -27.21 13.87 20.83
CA GLN A 33 -26.53 12.99 19.87
C GLN A 33 -25.25 13.65 19.34
N ARG A 34 -25.26 14.97 19.07
CA ARG A 34 -24.06 15.73 18.69
C ARG A 34 -22.99 15.65 19.77
N GLN A 35 -23.35 15.94 21.01
CA GLN A 35 -22.42 15.88 22.15
C GLN A 35 -21.85 14.46 22.38
N THR A 36 -22.64 13.42 22.14
CA THR A 36 -22.16 12.02 22.26
C THR A 36 -21.20 11.66 21.12
N VAL A 37 -21.41 12.20 19.93
CA VAL A 37 -20.52 12.05 18.77
C VAL A 37 -19.22 12.83 19.01
N GLU A 38 -19.31 14.07 19.48
CA GLU A 38 -18.17 14.96 19.77
C GLU A 38 -17.27 14.42 20.90
N GLN A 39 -17.81 13.60 21.81
CA GLN A 39 -17.01 12.89 22.81
C GLN A 39 -16.15 11.76 22.23
N ARG A 40 -16.47 11.26 21.03
CA ARG A 40 -15.79 10.13 20.39
C ARG A 40 -15.04 10.51 19.11
N PHE A 41 -15.44 11.60 18.49
CA PHE A 41 -14.91 12.12 17.23
C PHE A 41 -14.78 13.65 17.35
N PRO A 42 -13.73 14.26 16.80
CA PRO A 42 -13.51 15.70 16.94
C PRO A 42 -14.51 16.57 16.17
N SER A 43 -15.28 15.98 15.25
CA SER A 43 -16.36 16.66 14.53
C SER A 43 -17.42 15.67 14.05
N TYR A 44 -18.60 16.17 13.73
CA TYR A 44 -19.68 15.37 13.12
C TYR A 44 -19.26 14.75 11.77
N LYS A 45 -18.49 15.50 10.95
CA LYS A 45 -17.95 15.01 9.67
C LYS A 45 -17.05 13.78 9.85
N ALA A 46 -16.19 13.77 10.88
CA ALA A 46 -15.33 12.63 11.17
C ALA A 46 -16.14 11.37 11.56
N ALA A 47 -17.27 11.57 12.24
CA ALA A 47 -18.18 10.47 12.58
C ALA A 47 -18.95 9.94 11.35
N GLU A 48 -19.38 10.82 10.44
CA GLU A 48 -19.99 10.41 9.16
C GLU A 48 -18.99 9.62 8.31
N GLU A 49 -17.73 10.07 8.22
CA GLU A 49 -16.68 9.34 7.51
C GLU A 49 -16.41 7.96 8.12
N ALA A 50 -16.38 7.84 9.46
CA ALA A 50 -16.24 6.54 10.13
C ALA A 50 -17.37 5.57 9.77
N VAL A 51 -18.62 6.05 9.71
CA VAL A 51 -19.79 5.25 9.32
C VAL A 51 -19.72 4.87 7.84
N LEU A 52 -19.41 5.83 6.96
CA LEU A 52 -19.29 5.62 5.52
C LEU A 52 -18.20 4.59 5.17
N LEU A 53 -17.07 4.63 5.85
CA LEU A 53 -15.96 3.68 5.65
C LEU A 53 -16.32 2.25 6.13
N GLN A 54 -17.18 2.12 7.14
CA GLN A 54 -17.66 0.82 7.61
C GLN A 54 -18.80 0.25 6.75
N SER A 55 -19.61 1.12 6.13
CA SER A 55 -20.81 0.72 5.39
C SER A 55 -20.56 0.45 3.90
N ASN A 56 -19.44 0.90 3.34
CA ASN A 56 -19.16 0.81 1.91
C ASN A 56 -17.93 -0.06 1.61
N GLU A 57 -17.89 -0.62 0.39
CA GLU A 57 -16.63 -1.01 -0.24
C GLU A 57 -15.87 0.28 -0.55
N VAL A 58 -14.82 0.56 0.24
CA VAL A 58 -14.02 1.76 0.08
C VAL A 58 -13.04 1.55 -1.06
N GLU A 59 -13.23 2.25 -2.18
CA GLU A 59 -12.15 2.51 -3.14
C GLU A 59 -11.22 3.57 -2.53
N GLY A 60 -10.27 3.12 -1.72
CA GLY A 60 -9.25 4.00 -1.16
C GLY A 60 -8.16 4.26 -2.19
N THR A 61 -7.72 5.51 -2.32
CA THR A 61 -6.42 5.80 -2.93
C THR A 61 -5.33 5.17 -2.09
N ILE A 62 -4.54 4.27 -2.69
CA ILE A 62 -3.43 3.60 -2.01
C ILE A 62 -2.36 4.63 -1.66
N GLY A 63 -2.23 4.94 -0.37
CA GLY A 63 -1.03 5.60 0.16
C GLY A 63 0.20 4.69 0.02
N PRO A 64 1.42 5.19 0.26
CA PRO A 64 2.67 4.43 0.03
C PRO A 64 2.87 3.23 0.97
N TYR A 65 1.95 2.97 1.89
CA TYR A 65 2.08 1.98 2.96
C TYR A 65 1.17 0.77 2.74
N PHE A 66 1.57 -0.11 1.83
CA PHE A 66 0.86 -1.35 1.55
C PHE A 66 1.76 -2.57 1.72
N TYR A 67 1.18 -3.60 2.33
CA TYR A 67 1.89 -4.79 2.80
C TYR A 67 1.22 -6.02 2.24
N LYS A 68 1.99 -6.94 1.66
CA LYS A 68 1.49 -8.27 1.31
C LYS A 68 1.73 -9.23 2.47
N LEU A 69 0.64 -9.73 3.03
CA LEU A 69 0.62 -10.63 4.17
C LEU A 69 0.97 -12.07 3.75
N PRO A 70 1.39 -12.94 4.68
CA PRO A 70 1.68 -14.35 4.38
C PRO A 70 0.49 -15.13 3.79
N ASN A 71 -0.74 -14.79 4.18
CA ASN A 71 -1.97 -15.33 3.60
C ASN A 71 -2.27 -14.80 2.18
N GLN A 72 -1.32 -14.06 1.59
CA GLN A 72 -1.37 -13.43 0.28
C GLN A 72 -2.27 -12.20 0.17
N HIS A 73 -3.00 -11.81 1.22
CA HIS A 73 -3.82 -10.61 1.19
C HIS A 73 -2.96 -9.35 1.17
N TYR A 74 -3.50 -8.27 0.61
CA TYR A 74 -2.94 -6.93 0.77
C TYR A 74 -3.55 -6.27 1.99
N PHE A 75 -2.69 -5.82 2.89
CA PHE A 75 -3.02 -4.96 4.00
C PHE A 75 -2.54 -3.54 3.69
N ILE A 76 -3.46 -2.59 3.60
CA ILE A 76 -3.20 -1.22 3.14
C ILE A 76 -3.56 -0.27 4.28
N LEU A 77 -2.61 0.59 4.65
CA LEU A 77 -2.89 1.72 5.53
C LEU A 77 -3.53 2.84 4.71
N HIS A 78 -4.71 3.27 5.13
CA HIS A 78 -5.48 4.34 4.52
C HIS A 78 -5.55 5.52 5.49
N LEU A 79 -5.13 6.69 5.01
CA LEU A 79 -5.02 7.91 5.79
C LEU A 79 -5.74 9.04 5.06
N ASN A 80 -6.67 9.69 5.75
CA ASN A 80 -7.37 10.86 5.25
C ASN A 80 -7.15 12.02 6.21
N ASP A 81 -6.51 13.09 5.74
CA ASP A 81 -6.36 14.32 6.50
C ASP A 81 -7.54 15.28 6.32
N PHE A 82 -7.78 16.07 7.36
CA PHE A 82 -8.71 17.19 7.30
C PHE A 82 -8.37 18.25 8.35
N GLU A 83 -8.82 19.48 8.11
CA GLU A 83 -8.67 20.59 9.03
C GLU A 83 -10.01 20.94 9.71
N HIS A 84 -9.95 21.33 10.98
CA HIS A 84 -11.09 21.84 11.74
C HIS A 84 -10.61 22.87 12.76
N HIS A 85 -11.12 24.11 12.67
CA HIS A 85 -10.75 25.21 13.59
C HIS A 85 -9.23 25.44 13.76
N ASN A 86 -8.48 25.41 12.66
CA ASN A 86 -7.01 25.56 12.59
C ASN A 86 -6.22 24.39 13.20
N ASP A 87 -6.91 23.29 13.51
CA ASP A 87 -6.31 22.03 13.94
C ASP A 87 -6.41 21.02 12.80
N GLY A 88 -5.33 20.31 12.55
CA GLY A 88 -5.24 19.23 11.56
C GLY A 88 -5.48 17.88 12.23
N TYR A 89 -6.21 17.02 11.55
CA TYR A 89 -6.56 15.68 11.99
C TYR A 89 -6.29 14.67 10.89
N VAL A 90 -6.08 13.43 11.29
CA VAL A 90 -5.93 12.29 10.38
C VAL A 90 -6.88 11.18 10.81
N ASN A 91 -7.72 10.75 9.88
CA ASN A 91 -8.51 9.53 9.97
C ASN A 91 -7.67 8.35 9.49
N ILE A 92 -7.60 7.30 10.30
CA ILE A 92 -6.71 6.16 10.15
C ILE A 92 -7.54 4.89 10.05
N SER A 93 -7.45 4.23 8.91
CA SER A 93 -8.11 2.95 8.69
C SER A 93 -7.19 1.98 7.94
N PHE A 94 -7.57 0.71 7.97
CA PHE A 94 -6.85 -0.37 7.33
C PHE A 94 -7.78 -1.11 6.38
N LEU A 95 -7.30 -1.39 5.18
CA LEU A 95 -7.99 -2.20 4.20
C LEU A 95 -7.28 -3.56 4.11
N ASP A 96 -8.03 -4.63 4.26
CA ASP A 96 -7.58 -6.01 3.97
C ASP A 96 -8.27 -6.49 2.71
N MET A 97 -7.50 -6.71 1.65
CA MET A 97 -7.95 -7.07 0.31
C MET A 97 -7.47 -8.47 -0.10
N ASP A 98 -8.41 -9.31 -0.53
CA ASP A 98 -8.13 -10.63 -1.07
C ASP A 98 -7.80 -10.63 -2.57
N LYS A 99 -7.46 -11.80 -3.11
CA LYS A 99 -7.10 -12.00 -4.53
C LYS A 99 -8.21 -11.69 -5.53
N ASN A 100 -9.46 -11.72 -5.09
CA ASN A 100 -10.63 -11.42 -5.92
C ASN A 100 -10.95 -9.92 -5.89
N GLY A 101 -10.24 -9.14 -5.06
CA GLY A 101 -10.49 -7.72 -4.86
C GLY A 101 -11.53 -7.42 -3.78
N LYS A 102 -12.01 -8.44 -3.05
CA LYS A 102 -12.91 -8.21 -1.92
C LYS A 102 -12.13 -7.53 -0.82
N THR A 103 -12.64 -6.39 -0.36
CA THR A 103 -11.98 -5.55 0.64
C THR A 103 -12.79 -5.53 1.92
N THR A 104 -12.10 -5.57 3.06
CA THR A 104 -12.68 -5.35 4.39
C THR A 104 -11.97 -4.19 5.07
N VAL A 105 -12.70 -3.39 5.83
CA VAL A 105 -12.18 -2.19 6.49
C VAL A 105 -12.12 -2.43 8.00
N LYS A 106 -10.97 -2.11 8.61
CA LYS A 106 -10.79 -2.03 10.06
C LYS A 106 -10.41 -0.60 10.43
N LEU A 107 -11.11 0.00 11.38
CA LEU A 107 -10.71 1.29 11.93
C LEU A 107 -9.54 1.11 12.91
N ALA A 108 -8.60 2.07 12.92
CA ALA A 108 -7.53 2.11 13.90
C ALA A 108 -8.03 2.57 15.29
N ASP A 109 -7.17 2.43 16.29
CA ASP A 109 -7.37 3.05 17.60
C ASP A 109 -6.16 3.95 17.96
N PRO A 110 -6.31 5.29 17.95
CA PRO A 110 -7.52 6.03 17.64
C PRO A 110 -7.85 6.01 16.14
N PHE A 111 -9.14 6.05 15.78
CA PHE A 111 -9.55 6.23 14.38
C PHE A 111 -9.20 7.64 13.90
N THR A 112 -9.43 8.67 14.72
CA THR A 112 -9.07 10.05 14.41
C THR A 112 -8.02 10.54 15.37
N ALA A 113 -6.86 10.94 14.85
CA ALA A 113 -5.79 11.56 15.63
C ALA A 113 -5.69 13.05 15.28
N LYS A 114 -5.70 13.93 16.28
CA LYS A 114 -5.35 15.35 16.10
C LYS A 114 -3.84 15.41 15.89
N VAL A 115 -3.35 15.88 14.75
CA VAL A 115 -1.92 15.88 14.39
C VAL A 115 -1.29 17.27 14.42
N THR A 116 -2.09 18.32 14.28
CA THR A 116 -1.62 19.71 14.46
C THR A 116 -2.53 20.48 15.41
N ASP A 117 -1.95 21.43 16.14
CA ASP A 117 -2.63 22.41 16.99
C ASP A 117 -2.24 23.81 16.51
N LYS A 118 -3.22 24.60 16.05
CA LYS A 118 -2.97 25.93 15.43
C LYS A 118 -1.88 25.87 14.36
N GLU A 119 -2.07 24.96 13.39
CA GLU A 119 -1.18 24.74 12.24
C GLU A 119 0.23 24.19 12.58
N LYS A 120 0.51 23.83 13.84
CA LYS A 120 1.80 23.24 14.24
C LYS A 120 1.65 21.78 14.62
N PHE A 121 2.54 20.91 14.14
CA PHE A 121 2.52 19.50 14.52
C PHE A 121 2.69 19.30 16.03
N ILE A 122 1.85 18.42 16.58
CA ILE A 122 1.88 18.05 18.00
C ILE A 122 2.95 16.98 18.19
N ASP A 123 3.79 17.13 19.23
CA ASP A 123 4.70 16.08 19.68
C ASP A 123 3.90 14.97 20.36
N GLN A 124 3.64 13.89 19.61
CA GLN A 124 2.87 12.75 20.07
C GLN A 124 3.29 11.48 19.35
N SER A 125 3.00 10.35 19.96
CA SER A 125 3.20 9.06 19.33
C SER A 125 2.14 8.07 19.77
N TRP A 126 1.74 7.19 18.86
CA TRP A 126 0.88 6.06 19.18
C TRP A 126 1.26 4.84 18.34
N ASP A 127 0.91 3.67 18.86
CA ASP A 127 1.26 2.38 18.28
C ASP A 127 -0.02 1.62 17.90
N GLU A 128 -0.08 1.10 16.68
CA GLU A 128 -1.12 0.16 16.25
C GLU A 128 -0.51 -1.22 15.99
N LYS A 129 -1.10 -2.24 16.63
CA LYS A 129 -0.80 -3.64 16.34
C LYS A 129 -1.65 -4.14 15.19
N THR A 130 -1.00 -4.55 14.11
CA THR A 130 -1.65 -5.01 12.87
C THR A 130 -1.17 -6.42 12.46
N PRO A 131 -1.87 -7.09 11.53
CA PRO A 131 -1.37 -8.31 10.91
C PRO A 131 -0.02 -8.12 10.19
N ALA A 132 0.24 -6.92 9.66
CA ALA A 132 1.52 -6.59 9.02
C ALA A 132 2.67 -6.43 10.02
N GLY A 133 2.38 -6.05 11.26
CA GLY A 133 3.36 -5.78 12.31
C GLY A 133 2.94 -4.66 13.24
N LEU A 134 3.91 -4.09 13.95
CA LEU A 134 3.72 -2.89 14.75
C LEU A 134 3.92 -1.66 13.86
N LEU A 135 2.89 -0.81 13.80
CA LEU A 135 2.93 0.48 13.14
C LEU A 135 3.01 1.58 14.19
N GLN A 136 4.08 2.36 14.17
CA GLN A 136 4.34 3.41 15.17
C GLN A 136 4.26 4.76 14.48
N PHE A 137 3.27 5.55 14.89
CA PHE A 137 3.08 6.90 14.39
C PHE A 137 3.78 7.88 15.31
N LYS A 138 4.46 8.86 14.74
CA LYS A 138 5.16 9.90 15.49
C LYS A 138 4.95 11.26 14.83
N GLY A 139 4.30 12.18 15.54
CA GLY A 139 4.19 13.59 15.19
C GLY A 139 5.27 14.41 15.90
N GLY A 140 5.79 15.46 15.27
CA GLY A 140 6.71 16.41 15.90
C GLY A 140 7.87 16.82 14.99
N ILE A 141 8.97 17.28 15.60
CA ILE A 141 10.16 17.77 14.89
C ILE A 141 10.88 16.62 14.16
N VAL A 142 11.32 16.87 12.93
CA VAL A 142 12.18 15.96 12.15
C VAL A 142 13.57 15.92 12.78
N ASP A 143 14.00 14.74 13.25
CA ASP A 143 15.36 14.56 13.75
C ASP A 143 16.31 14.06 12.64
N ARG A 144 17.62 14.26 12.76
CA ARG A 144 18.61 13.80 11.77
C ARG A 144 18.72 12.28 11.66
N GLY A 145 18.24 11.54 12.67
CA GLY A 145 18.17 10.08 12.66
C GLY A 145 16.95 9.51 11.92
N ASP A 146 16.07 10.38 11.45
CA ASP A 146 14.81 9.99 10.85
C ASP A 146 14.96 9.62 9.37
N ASN A 147 14.34 8.50 8.98
CA ASN A 147 14.17 8.16 7.56
C ASN A 147 13.08 9.06 6.95
N LEU A 148 13.46 9.94 6.02
CA LEU A 148 12.52 10.84 5.35
C LEU A 148 11.56 10.10 4.40
N ASP A 149 11.95 8.92 3.91
CA ASP A 149 11.08 8.05 3.08
C ASP A 149 9.92 7.44 3.90
N GLU A 150 9.93 7.59 5.22
CA GLU A 150 8.88 7.16 6.17
C GLU A 150 7.97 8.35 6.61
N GLY A 151 8.11 9.52 5.97
CA GLY A 151 7.22 10.66 6.19
C GLY A 151 5.82 10.39 5.63
N ILE A 152 4.79 10.53 6.47
CA ILE A 152 3.39 10.56 6.03
C ILE A 152 3.03 11.98 5.57
N MET A 153 3.36 12.98 6.38
CA MET A 153 3.12 14.42 6.13
C MET A 153 4.35 15.19 6.55
N LEU A 154 4.78 16.17 5.75
CA LEU A 154 5.93 17.02 6.01
C LEU A 154 5.48 18.48 5.93
N SER A 155 5.87 19.30 6.90
CA SER A 155 5.69 20.75 6.90
C SER A 155 7.00 21.47 6.59
N ASP A 156 6.90 22.71 6.10
CA ASP A 156 8.03 23.59 5.79
C ASP A 156 8.87 23.98 7.01
N ASP A 157 8.32 23.83 8.22
CA ASP A 157 8.95 24.17 9.51
C ASP A 157 9.75 23.01 10.15
N GLU A 158 10.17 22.03 9.35
CA GLU A 158 10.89 20.82 9.80
C GLU A 158 10.10 20.02 10.85
N THR A 159 8.77 20.01 10.77
CA THR A 159 7.90 19.11 11.54
C THR A 159 7.13 18.15 10.64
N ARG A 160 6.75 16.99 11.17
CA ARG A 160 6.14 15.91 10.37
C ARG A 160 5.26 14.98 11.19
N LEU A 161 4.42 14.23 10.48
CA LEU A 161 3.90 12.95 10.91
C LEU A 161 4.67 11.84 10.19
N ALA A 162 5.27 10.93 10.94
CA ALA A 162 6.05 9.81 10.40
C ALA A 162 5.43 8.46 10.79
N LEU A 163 5.67 7.45 9.96
CA LEU A 163 5.29 6.07 10.22
C LEU A 163 6.52 5.17 10.26
N HIS A 164 6.85 4.67 11.44
CA HIS A 164 7.81 3.59 11.57
C HIS A 164 7.09 2.23 11.57
N SER A 165 7.68 1.22 10.92
CA SER A 165 7.07 -0.11 10.82
C SER A 165 8.04 -1.21 11.25
N GLN A 166 7.61 -2.03 12.20
CA GLN A 166 8.29 -3.27 12.58
C GLN A 166 7.48 -4.45 12.06
N LEU A 167 7.91 -5.01 10.93
CA LEU A 167 7.11 -5.98 10.18
C LEU A 167 7.23 -7.39 10.75
N ASN A 168 6.11 -8.11 10.76
CA ASN A 168 6.08 -9.52 11.09
C ASN A 168 6.86 -10.34 10.04
N LYS A 169 7.42 -11.48 10.47
CA LYS A 169 8.15 -12.38 9.58
C LYS A 169 7.27 -12.82 8.41
N GLY A 170 7.80 -12.69 7.19
CA GLY A 170 7.13 -13.11 5.96
C GLY A 170 6.17 -12.08 5.37
N VAL A 171 5.93 -10.97 6.07
CA VAL A 171 5.27 -9.79 5.49
C VAL A 171 6.21 -9.14 4.49
N ILE A 172 5.64 -8.69 3.39
CA ILE A 172 6.34 -7.98 2.32
C ILE A 172 5.82 -6.54 2.34
N ARG A 173 6.69 -5.56 2.53
CA ARG A 173 6.37 -4.15 2.27
C ARG A 173 6.50 -3.88 0.79
N VAL A 174 5.54 -3.21 0.20
CA VAL A 174 5.72 -2.64 -1.12
C VAL A 174 6.08 -1.17 -0.95
N ASP A 175 7.22 -0.76 -1.50
CA ASP A 175 7.70 0.62 -1.35
C ASP A 175 7.01 1.58 -2.31
N SER A 176 7.33 2.87 -2.20
CA SER A 176 6.78 3.93 -3.05
C SER A 176 7.07 3.75 -4.55
N ASN A 177 8.05 2.91 -4.91
CA ASN A 177 8.34 2.54 -6.29
C ASN A 177 7.67 1.23 -6.70
N GLY A 178 6.76 0.70 -5.88
CA GLY A 178 6.07 -0.57 -6.11
C GLY A 178 6.93 -1.80 -5.82
N LEU A 179 8.18 -1.68 -5.36
CA LEU A 179 9.09 -2.82 -5.19
C LEU A 179 8.82 -3.56 -3.89
N TRP A 180 8.86 -4.89 -3.97
CA TRP A 180 8.66 -5.75 -2.83
C TRP A 180 9.93 -5.83 -1.98
N ARG A 181 9.78 -5.56 -0.69
CA ARG A 181 10.81 -5.68 0.34
C ARG A 181 10.35 -6.62 1.43
N ASP A 182 11.23 -7.51 1.87
CA ASP A 182 10.94 -8.39 3.01
C ASP A 182 10.93 -7.62 4.34
N SER A 183 10.60 -8.30 5.42
CA SER A 183 10.57 -7.74 6.78
C SER A 183 11.92 -7.20 7.26
N SER A 184 13.02 -7.56 6.59
CA SER A 184 14.38 -7.09 6.86
C SER A 184 14.80 -5.96 5.89
N ASN A 185 13.85 -5.42 5.12
CA ASN A 185 14.01 -4.35 4.15
C ASN A 185 14.91 -4.69 2.93
N TYR A 186 15.11 -5.98 2.64
CA TYR A 186 15.80 -6.42 1.42
C TYR A 186 14.81 -6.64 0.27
N TYR A 187 15.23 -6.37 -0.97
CA TYR A 187 14.42 -6.67 -2.15
C TYR A 187 14.06 -8.15 -2.21
N LYS A 188 12.76 -8.44 -2.25
CA LYS A 188 12.26 -9.80 -2.31
C LYS A 188 12.75 -10.47 -3.60
N GLY A 189 13.50 -11.55 -3.43
CA GLY A 189 14.09 -12.32 -4.51
C GLY A 189 15.61 -12.14 -4.66
N TYR A 190 16.18 -11.04 -4.16
CA TYR A 190 17.62 -10.77 -4.27
C TYR A 190 18.47 -11.66 -3.35
N GLN A 191 17.86 -12.15 -2.28
CA GLN A 191 18.48 -13.08 -1.34
C GLN A 191 18.62 -14.51 -1.88
N ASN A 192 17.97 -14.82 -3.01
CA ASN A 192 18.05 -16.14 -3.61
C ASN A 192 19.46 -16.39 -4.17
N LYS A 193 20.02 -17.57 -3.90
CA LYS A 193 21.31 -17.97 -4.46
C LYS A 193 21.18 -18.21 -5.95
N THR A 194 22.09 -17.63 -6.71
CA THR A 194 22.25 -17.91 -8.14
C THR A 194 22.79 -19.33 -8.31
N LYS A 195 22.23 -20.06 -9.28
CA LYS A 195 22.60 -21.44 -9.63
C LYS A 195 22.79 -21.55 -11.14
N ASN A 196 23.53 -22.58 -11.55
CA ASN A 196 23.75 -22.90 -12.95
C ASN A 196 22.76 -23.97 -13.42
N TYR A 197 22.27 -23.80 -14.65
CA TYR A 197 21.29 -24.65 -15.29
C TYR A 197 21.76 -25.02 -16.70
N SER A 198 21.34 -26.19 -17.17
CA SER A 198 21.60 -26.66 -18.53
C SER A 198 20.76 -25.94 -19.59
N SER A 199 19.68 -25.27 -19.20
CA SER A 199 18.78 -24.55 -20.10
C SER A 199 18.02 -23.45 -19.37
N THR A 200 17.54 -22.46 -20.12
CA THR A 200 16.64 -21.46 -19.56
C THR A 200 15.33 -22.06 -19.03
N THR A 201 14.79 -23.08 -19.69
CA THR A 201 13.56 -23.76 -19.23
C THR A 201 13.76 -24.38 -17.84
N ALA A 202 14.91 -25.00 -17.59
CA ALA A 202 15.25 -25.53 -16.27
C ALA A 202 15.36 -24.42 -15.22
N ALA A 203 16.00 -23.30 -15.57
CA ALA A 203 16.12 -22.14 -14.69
C ALA A 203 14.74 -21.56 -14.30
N LEU A 204 13.87 -21.32 -15.28
CA LEU A 204 12.53 -20.77 -15.05
C LEU A 204 11.64 -21.74 -14.25
N LYS A 205 11.78 -23.05 -14.48
CA LYS A 205 11.06 -24.08 -13.71
C LYS A 205 11.48 -24.12 -12.24
N ASP A 206 12.77 -24.00 -11.93
CA ASP A 206 13.26 -23.97 -10.53
C ASP A 206 12.79 -22.72 -9.80
N ILE A 207 12.80 -21.57 -10.47
CA ILE A 207 12.37 -20.29 -9.89
C ILE A 207 10.85 -20.24 -9.68
N ASN A 208 10.08 -20.99 -10.49
CA ASN A 208 8.63 -21.11 -10.41
C ASN A 208 7.92 -19.72 -10.43
N PRO A 209 7.95 -19.01 -11.58
CA PRO A 209 7.39 -17.68 -11.71
C PRO A 209 5.91 -17.64 -11.34
N SER A 210 5.51 -16.56 -10.67
CA SER A 210 4.11 -16.23 -10.46
C SER A 210 3.53 -15.48 -11.67
N GLY A 211 2.42 -15.97 -12.21
CA GLY A 211 1.69 -15.33 -13.30
C GLY A 211 2.05 -15.81 -14.70
N GLU A 212 1.56 -15.09 -15.71
CA GLU A 212 1.76 -15.40 -17.12
C GLU A 212 2.97 -14.64 -17.67
N GLN A 213 3.74 -15.28 -18.54
CA GLN A 213 4.85 -14.60 -19.21
C GLN A 213 4.29 -13.59 -20.22
N VAL A 214 4.61 -12.32 -20.05
CA VAL A 214 4.16 -11.24 -20.95
C VAL A 214 5.22 -10.82 -21.95
N GLY A 215 6.49 -11.18 -21.73
CA GLY A 215 7.58 -10.80 -22.62
C GLY A 215 8.95 -11.18 -22.11
N ASN A 216 9.97 -10.86 -22.89
CA ASN A 216 11.37 -10.91 -22.48
C ASN A 216 12.18 -9.79 -23.11
N LEU A 217 13.26 -9.37 -22.44
CA LEU A 217 14.25 -8.41 -22.95
C LEU A 217 15.64 -9.02 -22.94
N LYS A 218 16.43 -8.71 -23.96
CA LYS A 218 17.83 -9.15 -24.05
C LYS A 218 18.77 -7.97 -23.90
N LYS A 219 19.80 -8.10 -23.07
CA LYS A 219 20.92 -7.17 -22.98
C LYS A 219 22.22 -7.94 -22.74
N GLY A 220 23.13 -7.86 -23.71
CA GLY A 220 24.39 -8.61 -23.66
C GLY A 220 24.14 -10.12 -23.51
N LYS A 221 24.68 -10.71 -22.45
CA LYS A 221 24.51 -12.13 -22.12
C LYS A 221 23.24 -12.44 -21.31
N THR A 222 22.47 -11.43 -20.93
CA THR A 222 21.35 -11.58 -20.00
C THR A 222 20.02 -11.47 -20.73
N ILE A 223 19.09 -12.37 -20.41
CA ILE A 223 17.70 -12.35 -20.84
C ILE A 223 16.83 -12.14 -19.60
N PHE A 224 16.01 -11.09 -19.60
CA PHE A 224 15.07 -10.76 -18.55
C PHE A 224 13.69 -11.27 -18.95
N TYR A 225 13.19 -12.30 -18.27
CA TYR A 225 11.85 -12.84 -18.46
C TYR A 225 10.87 -12.11 -17.55
N ILE A 226 9.73 -11.68 -18.11
CA ILE A 226 8.79 -10.81 -17.43
C ILE A 226 7.46 -11.53 -17.30
N TYR A 227 6.97 -11.63 -16.08
CA TYR A 227 5.70 -12.26 -15.72
C TYR A 227 4.76 -11.27 -15.07
N GLN A 228 3.47 -11.43 -15.32
CA GLN A 228 2.41 -10.61 -14.76
C GLN A 228 1.30 -11.49 -14.16
N GLN A 229 0.81 -11.12 -12.98
CA GLN A 229 -0.34 -11.72 -12.35
C GLN A 229 -1.34 -10.65 -11.91
N PRO A 230 -2.60 -10.68 -12.38
CA PRO A 230 -3.63 -9.82 -11.81
C PRO A 230 -4.00 -10.29 -10.39
N TYR A 231 -4.20 -9.34 -9.47
CA TYR A 231 -4.59 -9.61 -8.08
C TYR A 231 -5.59 -8.54 -7.60
N GLY A 232 -6.89 -8.83 -7.56
CA GLY A 232 -7.90 -7.82 -7.23
C GLY A 232 -7.74 -6.54 -8.06
N MET A 233 -7.59 -5.39 -7.40
CA MET A 233 -7.27 -4.10 -8.04
C MET A 233 -5.77 -3.90 -8.35
N MET A 234 -4.89 -4.82 -7.99
CA MET A 234 -3.45 -4.77 -8.20
C MET A 234 -3.01 -5.56 -9.43
N SER A 235 -1.84 -5.19 -9.97
CA SER A 235 -1.07 -5.99 -10.91
C SER A 235 0.28 -6.31 -10.29
N GLU A 236 0.57 -7.59 -10.13
CA GLU A 236 1.84 -8.10 -9.61
C GLU A 236 2.74 -8.49 -10.77
N TRP A 237 4.04 -8.23 -10.60
CA TRP A 237 5.03 -8.44 -11.63
C TRP A 237 6.26 -9.12 -11.06
N MET A 238 6.85 -9.99 -11.87
CA MET A 238 8.08 -10.68 -11.55
C MET A 238 9.03 -10.64 -12.75
N ILE A 239 10.25 -10.17 -12.51
CA ILE A 239 11.34 -10.20 -13.50
C ILE A 239 12.37 -11.23 -13.07
N ILE A 240 12.72 -12.11 -14.00
CA ILE A 240 13.72 -13.15 -13.82
C ILE A 240 14.87 -12.89 -14.82
N PRO A 241 16.01 -12.36 -14.35
CA PRO A 241 17.24 -12.34 -15.15
C PRO A 241 17.84 -13.75 -15.25
N VAL A 242 18.17 -14.14 -16.48
CA VAL A 242 18.89 -15.38 -16.81
C VAL A 242 20.12 -15.01 -17.63
N ILE A 243 21.31 -15.34 -17.12
CA ILE A 243 22.60 -14.98 -17.72
C ILE A 243 23.16 -16.19 -18.45
N LYS A 244 23.49 -16.03 -19.74
CA LYS A 244 24.17 -17.08 -20.52
C LYS A 244 25.68 -17.02 -20.28
N GLN A 245 26.22 -18.09 -19.71
CA GLN A 245 27.66 -18.28 -19.48
C GLN A 245 28.15 -19.52 -20.24
N GLY A 246 28.72 -19.32 -21.43
CA GLY A 246 29.11 -20.43 -22.31
C GLY A 246 27.90 -21.26 -22.73
N GLU A 247 27.90 -22.54 -22.36
CA GLU A 247 26.78 -23.48 -22.58
C GLU A 247 25.80 -23.54 -21.40
N GLN A 248 26.09 -22.86 -20.28
CA GLN A 248 25.26 -22.85 -19.09
C GLN A 248 24.46 -21.55 -18.96
N PHE A 249 23.42 -21.62 -18.13
CA PHE A 249 22.55 -20.50 -17.79
C PHE A 249 22.54 -20.29 -16.29
N GLU A 250 22.73 -19.06 -15.84
CA GLU A 250 22.72 -18.70 -14.42
C GLU A 250 21.46 -17.92 -14.09
N ALA A 251 20.78 -18.30 -13.00
CA ALA A 251 19.60 -17.60 -12.51
C ALA A 251 19.38 -17.86 -11.02
N GLY A 252 18.59 -17.00 -10.36
CA GLY A 252 18.16 -17.20 -8.98
C GLY A 252 17.57 -15.95 -8.36
N LYS A 253 18.28 -14.82 -8.54
CA LYS A 253 17.79 -13.49 -8.12
C LYS A 253 16.61 -13.05 -8.97
N THR A 254 15.60 -12.45 -8.34
CA THR A 254 14.39 -11.96 -9.02
C THR A 254 13.98 -10.60 -8.50
N ILE A 255 13.20 -9.87 -9.30
CA ILE A 255 12.62 -8.57 -8.91
C ILE A 255 11.11 -8.77 -8.87
N GLN A 256 10.50 -8.39 -7.75
CA GLN A 256 9.05 -8.42 -7.59
C GLN A 256 8.53 -7.03 -7.29
N PHE A 257 7.42 -6.67 -7.91
CA PHE A 257 6.77 -5.38 -7.71
C PHE A 257 5.26 -5.45 -7.94
N SER A 258 4.53 -4.46 -7.43
CA SER A 258 3.08 -4.36 -7.61
C SER A 258 2.61 -2.92 -7.69
N PHE A 259 1.56 -2.71 -8.48
CA PHE A 259 0.90 -1.43 -8.68
C PHE A 259 -0.61 -1.59 -8.77
N GLU A 260 -1.35 -0.56 -8.40
CA GLU A 260 -2.79 -0.52 -8.60
C GLU A 260 -3.15 -0.33 -10.08
N LYS A 261 -4.19 -1.04 -10.53
CA LYS A 261 -4.73 -0.98 -11.89
C LYS A 261 -5.31 0.40 -12.24
N GLN A 262 -5.78 1.18 -11.27
CA GLN A 262 -6.33 2.52 -11.52
C GLN A 262 -5.22 3.59 -11.56
N THR A 263 -4.17 3.50 -10.74
CA THR A 263 -2.97 4.34 -10.91
C THR A 263 -2.33 4.16 -12.30
N ILE A 264 -2.45 2.95 -12.88
CA ILE A 264 -2.05 2.63 -14.25
C ILE A 264 -2.88 3.36 -15.32
N LYS A 265 -4.14 3.75 -15.02
CA LYS A 265 -5.06 4.37 -15.98
C LYS A 265 -5.05 5.90 -15.93
N ASP A 266 -4.99 6.50 -14.75
CA ASP A 266 -5.36 7.91 -14.61
C ASP A 266 -4.22 8.90 -14.33
N LYS A 267 -2.98 8.47 -14.08
CA LYS A 267 -1.85 9.41 -13.92
C LYS A 267 -0.53 8.84 -14.46
N GLN A 268 0.33 9.74 -14.92
CA GLN A 268 1.70 9.50 -15.39
C GLN A 268 2.57 8.90 -14.28
N VAL A 269 2.42 7.62 -13.97
CA VAL A 269 3.47 6.90 -13.24
C VAL A 269 4.65 6.84 -14.20
N ASN A 270 5.67 7.65 -13.93
CA ASN A 270 6.98 7.62 -14.56
C ASN A 270 8.00 7.27 -13.47
N THR A 271 7.83 6.07 -12.90
CA THR A 271 8.75 5.60 -11.87
C THR A 271 9.97 5.03 -12.55
N LYS A 272 11.13 5.52 -12.13
CA LYS A 272 12.44 5.05 -12.58
C LYS A 272 13.14 4.39 -11.41
N PHE A 273 13.33 3.09 -11.51
CA PHE A 273 14.13 2.33 -10.56
C PHE A 273 15.42 1.88 -11.23
N THR A 274 16.57 2.26 -10.68
CA THR A 274 17.87 1.79 -11.16
C THR A 274 18.47 0.86 -10.12
N ASN A 275 18.90 -0.32 -10.56
CA ASN A 275 19.59 -1.27 -9.70
C ASN A 275 20.51 -2.15 -10.55
N GLN A 276 21.19 -3.10 -9.91
CA GLN A 276 22.07 -4.05 -10.53
C GLN A 276 21.74 -5.46 -10.04
N ILE A 277 21.72 -6.42 -10.96
CA ILE A 277 21.70 -7.85 -10.62
C ILE A 277 22.90 -8.48 -11.32
N GLU A 278 23.79 -9.09 -10.52
CA GLU A 278 25.03 -9.73 -10.99
C GLU A 278 25.83 -8.81 -11.93
N ASP A 279 26.12 -7.59 -11.46
CA ASP A 279 26.88 -6.56 -12.18
C ASP A 279 26.27 -6.09 -13.51
N VAL A 280 25.03 -6.51 -13.81
CA VAL A 280 24.26 -5.97 -14.93
C VAL A 280 23.40 -4.82 -14.41
N PRO A 281 23.80 -3.57 -14.64
CA PRO A 281 22.93 -2.45 -14.33
C PRO A 281 21.71 -2.52 -15.22
N PHE A 282 20.57 -2.24 -14.62
CA PHE A 282 19.33 -2.07 -15.32
C PHE A 282 18.59 -0.86 -14.77
N THR A 283 17.77 -0.28 -15.61
CA THR A 283 16.77 0.65 -15.16
C THR A 283 15.40 0.08 -15.50
N LEU A 284 14.55 -0.04 -14.50
CA LEU A 284 13.15 -0.29 -14.69
C LEU A 284 12.48 1.07 -14.86
N HIS A 285 12.07 1.36 -16.09
CA HIS A 285 11.16 2.44 -16.37
C HIS A 285 9.74 1.86 -16.33
N ILE A 286 8.87 2.48 -15.56
CA ILE A 286 7.45 2.17 -15.53
C ILE A 286 6.79 3.40 -16.11
N ASN A 287 6.38 3.33 -17.37
CA ASN A 287 5.69 4.40 -18.09
C ASN A 287 4.48 3.80 -18.82
N HIS A 288 3.30 4.33 -18.49
CA HIS A 288 2.02 3.86 -19.00
C HIS A 288 1.52 4.64 -20.23
N GLN A 289 2.15 5.76 -20.62
CA GLN A 289 1.64 6.64 -21.68
C GLN A 289 2.28 6.49 -23.07
N LYS A 290 3.48 5.89 -23.26
CA LYS A 290 4.07 5.50 -24.58
C LYS A 290 5.54 5.07 -24.46
N GLU A 291 5.93 3.93 -25.03
CA GLU A 291 6.86 3.80 -26.19
C GLU A 291 7.19 2.33 -26.56
N ASN A 292 7.56 2.12 -27.82
CA ASN A 292 7.57 0.88 -28.63
C ASN A 292 8.64 -0.20 -28.29
N GLN A 293 8.94 -0.48 -27.02
CA GLN A 293 9.71 -1.68 -26.67
C GLN A 293 9.01 -2.44 -25.53
N LEU A 294 8.45 -3.61 -25.89
CA LEU A 294 7.48 -4.41 -25.13
C LEU A 294 6.14 -3.73 -24.86
N SER A 295 5.45 -3.32 -25.94
CA SER A 295 4.04 -2.93 -25.86
C SER A 295 3.13 -4.15 -25.69
N ALA A 296 3.12 -4.72 -24.48
CA ALA A 296 2.00 -5.51 -23.99
C ALA A 296 1.62 -4.97 -22.61
N LYS A 297 0.49 -4.26 -22.53
CA LYS A 297 -0.19 -3.89 -21.27
C LYS A 297 0.56 -2.92 -20.34
N GLY A 298 1.10 -1.82 -20.88
CA GLY A 298 1.33 -0.58 -20.13
C GLY A 298 2.67 -0.42 -19.39
N LEU A 299 3.66 -1.30 -19.54
CA LEU A 299 4.99 -1.11 -18.93
C LEU A 299 6.10 -1.03 -19.98
N SER A 300 6.90 0.04 -19.98
CA SER A 300 8.06 0.20 -20.88
C SER A 300 9.39 -0.11 -20.18
N PHE A 301 9.88 -1.34 -20.31
CA PHE A 301 11.15 -1.73 -19.71
C PHE A 301 12.33 -1.28 -20.61
N SER A 302 13.28 -0.51 -20.08
CA SER A 302 14.48 -0.12 -20.82
C SER A 302 15.77 -0.33 -20.03
N ILE A 303 16.62 -1.24 -20.49
CA ILE A 303 17.82 -1.64 -19.78
C ILE A 303 19.01 -0.88 -20.38
N LYS A 304 19.39 0.26 -19.76
CA LYS A 304 20.63 0.99 -20.08
C LYS A 304 21.83 0.33 -19.49
#